data_AF-A0A1G3THU4-F1
#
_entry.id   AF-A0A1G3THU4-F1
#
_cell.length_a   1.000
_cell.length_b   1.000
_cell.length_c   1.000
_cell.angle_alpha   90.00
_cell.angle_beta   90.00
_cell.angle_gamma   90.00
#
_symmetry.space_group_name_H-M   'P 1'
#
loop_
_entity.id
_entity.type
_entity.pdbx_description
1 polymer ?
#
loop_
_entity_poly.entity_id
_entity_poly.type
_entity_poly.pdbx_seq_one_letter_code
_entity_poly.pdbx_strand_id
1 'polypeptide(L)' 'MHTNRSDTMNTVRLNITLPASLNEEINHFSEELNEKKSHIIASALEMYFDYLDIRVAEKRLHNNEPTFTLEEVRKELGL' A
#
# COMPACT_ATOMS: atom_id res chain seq x y z
N MET A 1 -33.02 7.43 10.31
CA MET A 1 -32.16 6.25 10.53
C MET A 1 -31.13 6.24 9.41
N HIS A 2 -29.91 6.71 9.69
CA HIS A 2 -28.83 6.71 8.71
C HIS A 2 -28.15 5.34 8.75
N THR A 3 -28.21 4.60 7.65
CA THR A 3 -27.65 3.26 7.52
C THR A 3 -26.14 3.33 7.52
N ASN A 4 -25.54 2.67 8.51
CA ASN A 4 -24.13 2.31 8.58
C ASN A 4 -23.73 1.61 7.27
N ARG A 5 -22.98 2.28 6.39
CA ARG A 5 -22.15 1.58 5.41
C ARG A 5 -20.92 1.10 6.17
N SER A 6 -20.99 -0.12 6.66
CA SER A 6 -19.79 -0.89 6.92
C SER A 6 -19.18 -1.19 5.56
N ASP A 7 -18.18 -0.39 5.15
CA ASP A 7 -17.27 -0.78 4.07
C ASP A 7 -16.69 -2.13 4.47
N THR A 8 -17.17 -3.18 3.81
CA THR A 8 -16.69 -4.54 4.03
C THR A 8 -15.29 -4.59 3.44
N MET A 9 -14.26 -4.63 4.29
CA MET A 9 -12.89 -4.89 3.86
C MET A 9 -12.85 -6.26 3.18
N ASN A 10 -12.86 -6.24 1.85
CA ASN A 10 -12.68 -7.44 1.05
C ASN A 10 -11.23 -7.91 1.21
N THR A 11 -11.03 -9.01 1.95
CA THR A 11 -9.69 -9.56 2.19
C THR A 11 -9.39 -10.64 1.18
N VAL A 12 -8.25 -10.53 0.50
CA VAL A 12 -7.75 -11.56 -0.43
C VAL A 12 -6.72 -12.41 0.29
N ARG A 13 -6.87 -13.73 0.25
CA ARG A 13 -5.87 -14.65 0.79
C ARG A 13 -4.70 -14.76 -0.18
N LEU A 14 -3.49 -14.51 0.31
CA LEU A 14 -2.26 -14.66 -0.44
C LEU A 14 -1.45 -15.84 0.13
N ASN A 15 -0.97 -16.70 -0.75
CA ASN A 15 0.01 -17.74 -0.43
C ASN A 15 1.36 -17.30 -1.01
N ILE A 16 2.33 -17.05 -0.16
CA ILE A 16 3.66 -16.57 -0.54
C ILE A 16 4.74 -17.46 0.05
N THR A 17 5.86 -17.57 -0.66
CA THR A 17 7.07 -18.25 -0.16
C THR A 17 8.07 -17.19 0.28
N LEU A 18 8.54 -17.30 1.53
CA LEU A 18 9.55 -16.41 2.10
C LEU A 18 10.76 -17.22 2.59
N PRO A 19 11.96 -16.62 2.64
CA PRO A 19 13.10 -17.22 3.33
C PRO A 19 12.76 -17.55 4.79
N ALA A 20 13.31 -18.66 5.29
CA ALA A 20 13.06 -19.12 6.66
C ALA A 20 13.43 -18.07 7.71
N SER A 21 14.57 -17.39 7.53
CA SER A 21 15.04 -16.33 8.44
C SER A 21 14.03 -15.18 8.56
N LEU A 22 13.41 -14.77 7.46
CA LEU A 22 12.42 -13.70 7.47
C LEU A 22 11.13 -14.14 8.19
N ASN A 23 10.73 -15.41 8.02
CA ASN A 23 9.60 -15.95 8.77
C ASN A 23 9.89 -16.02 10.28
N GLU A 24 11.12 -16.33 10.68
CA GLU A 24 11.54 -16.30 12.09
C GLU A 24 11.45 -14.89 12.68
N GLU A 25 11.92 -13.86 11.96
CA GLU A 25 11.79 -12.46 12.37
C GLU A 25 10.32 -12.02 12.49
N ILE A 26 9.48 -12.36 11.50
CA ILE A 26 8.04 -12.07 11.54
C ILE A 26 7.39 -12.74 12.76
N ASN A 27 7.78 -13.98 13.09
CA ASN A 27 7.27 -14.68 14.27
C ASN A 27 7.69 -13.97 15.55
N HIS A 28 8.97 -13.59 15.65
CA HIS A 28 9.50 -12.89 16.81
C HIS A 28 8.73 -11.59 17.09
N PHE A 29 8.55 -10.74 16.08
CA PHE A 29 7.80 -9.49 16.24
C PHE A 29 6.30 -9.71 16.45
N SER A 30 5.71 -10.74 15.83
CA SER A 30 4.31 -11.11 16.06
C SER A 30 4.05 -11.46 17.52
N GLU A 31 4.98 -12.19 18.15
CA GLU A 31 4.90 -12.56 19.55
C GLU A 31 5.20 -11.38 20.48
N GLU A 32 6.26 -10.62 20.21
CA GLU A 32 6.67 -9.48 21.03
C GLU A 32 5.63 -8.35 21.06
N LEU A 33 5.03 -8.05 19.91
CA LEU A 33 4.03 -6.98 19.78
C LEU A 33 2.60 -7.47 20.01
N ASN A 34 2.38 -8.78 20.16
CA ASN A 34 1.07 -9.42 20.19
C ASN A 34 0.19 -9.01 18.98
N GLU A 35 0.81 -8.97 17.80
CA GLU A 35 0.16 -8.63 16.53
C GLU A 35 0.11 -9.82 15.59
N LYS A 36 -0.89 -9.86 14.70
CA LYS A 36 -0.96 -10.90 13.67
C LYS A 36 0.16 -10.70 12.64
N LYS A 37 0.85 -11.78 12.27
CA LYS A 37 1.84 -11.81 11.18
C LYS A 37 1.34 -11.13 9.89
N SER A 38 0.06 -11.35 9.54
CA SER A 38 -0.55 -10.73 8.36
C SER A 38 -0.64 -9.21 8.45
N HIS A 39 -0.85 -8.64 9.65
CA HIS A 39 -0.85 -7.19 9.83
C HIS A 39 0.57 -6.63 9.71
N ILE A 40 1.57 -7.28 10.35
CA ILE A 40 2.98 -6.89 10.21
C ILE A 40 3.40 -6.88 8.74
N ILE A 41 3.07 -7.95 8.00
CA ILE A 41 3.38 -8.06 6.57
C ILE A 41 2.64 -6.97 5.76
N ALA A 42 1.36 -6.73 6.05
CA ALA A 42 0.58 -5.70 5.35
C ALA A 42 1.19 -4.31 5.57
N SER A 43 1.45 -3.93 6.83
CA SER A 43 2.06 -2.64 7.18
C SER A 43 3.42 -2.45 6.51
N ALA A 44 4.27 -3.48 6.51
CA ALA A 44 5.57 -3.42 5.85
C ALA A 44 5.45 -3.22 4.33
N LEU A 45 4.49 -3.90 3.68
CA LEU A 45 4.23 -3.74 2.25
C LEU A 45 3.65 -2.36 1.92
N GLU A 46 2.73 -1.84 2.74
CA GLU A 46 2.19 -0.49 2.59
C GLU A 46 3.30 0.57 2.64
N MET A 47 4.15 0.51 3.66
CA MET A 47 5.32 1.42 3.77
C MET A 47 6.27 1.29 2.58
N TYR A 48 6.48 0.07 2.08
CA TYR A 48 7.34 -0.14 0.91
C TYR A 48 6.70 0.42 -0.36
N PHE A 49 5.38 0.31 -0.51
CA PHE A 49 4.66 0.87 -1.65
C PHE A 49 4.67 2.39 -1.65
N ASP A 50 4.55 3.05 -0.49
CA ASP A 50 4.73 4.50 -0.38
C ASP A 50 6.11 4.93 -0.88
N TYR A 51 7.15 4.18 -0.51
CA TYR A 51 8.50 4.40 -1.02
C TYR A 51 8.58 4.20 -2.55
N LEU A 52 7.99 3.12 -3.08
CA LEU A 52 7.98 2.87 -4.52
C LEU A 52 7.21 3.94 -5.30
N ASP A 53 6.12 4.47 -4.77
CA ASP A 53 5.34 5.54 -5.41
C ASP A 53 6.19 6.78 -5.64
N ILE A 54 7.03 7.17 -4.66
CA ILE A 54 8.00 8.25 -4.82
C ILE A 54 8.97 7.93 -5.95
N ARG A 55 9.53 6.72 -5.99
CA ARG A 55 10.49 6.30 -7.02
C ARG A 55 9.88 6.30 -8.42
N VAL A 56 8.61 5.93 -8.53
CA VAL A 56 7.86 6.01 -9.79
C VAL A 56 7.64 7.47 -10.17
N ALA A 57 7.25 8.34 -9.23
CA ALA A 57 7.08 9.77 -9.49
C ALA A 57 8.37 10.44 -9.97
N GLU A 58 9.51 10.16 -9.32
CA GLU A 58 10.84 10.62 -9.75
C GLU A 58 11.16 10.18 -11.18
N LYS A 59 10.87 8.92 -11.51
CA LYS A 59 11.08 8.39 -12.86
C LYS A 59 10.22 9.12 -13.89
N ARG A 60 8.94 9.36 -13.60
CA ARG A 60 8.02 10.11 -14.49
C ARG A 60 8.53 11.53 -14.72
N LEU A 61 9.00 12.18 -13.66
CA LEU A 61 9.58 13.53 -13.70
C LEU A 61 10.84 13.57 -14.59
N HIS A 62 11.78 12.64 -14.39
CA HIS A 62 13.00 12.57 -15.20
C HIS A 62 12.76 12.23 -16.67
N ASN A 63 11.72 11.43 -16.96
CA ASN A 63 11.37 11.05 -18.31
C ASN A 63 10.60 12.15 -19.07
N ASN A 64 10.34 13.32 -18.46
CA ASN A 64 9.50 14.38 -19.01
C ASN A 64 8.16 13.83 -19.54
N GLU A 65 7.55 12.91 -18.80
CA GLU A 65 6.22 12.41 -19.16
C GLU A 65 5.22 13.57 -19.27
N PRO A 66 4.20 13.48 -20.15
CA PRO A 66 3.24 14.55 -20.35
C PRO A 66 2.64 15.01 -19.02
N THR A 67 2.72 16.32 -18.76
CA THR A 67 2.12 16.94 -17.59
C THR A 67 0.77 17.52 -17.95
N PHE A 68 -0.13 17.56 -16.98
CA PHE A 68 -1.41 18.25 -17.11
C PHE A 68 -1.31 19.63 -16.48
N THR A 69 -1.86 20.62 -17.16
CA THR A 69 -2.15 21.93 -16.60
C THR A 69 -3.29 21.83 -15.59
N LEU A 70 -3.39 22.81 -14.68
CA LEU A 70 -4.47 22.84 -13.68
C LEU A 70 -5.88 22.82 -14.32
N GLU A 71 -6.05 23.47 -15.47
CA GLU A 71 -7.32 23.51 -16.20
C GLU A 71 -7.69 22.15 -16.79
N GLU A 72 -6.70 21.39 -17.29
CA GLU A 72 -6.92 20.02 -17.78
C GLU A 72 -7.29 19.07 -16.63
N VAL A 73 -6.62 19.20 -15.48
CA VAL A 73 -6.96 18.42 -14.27
C VAL A 73 -8.38 18.71 -13.80
N ARG A 74 -8.79 20.00 -13.75
CA ARG A 74 -10.16 20.40 -13.36
C ARG A 74 -11.21 19.79 -14.29
N LYS A 75 -10.96 19.87 -15.60
CA LYS A 75 -11.85 19.30 -16.62
C LYS A 75 -11.99 17.78 -16.48
N GLU A 76 -10.89 17.06 -16.28
CA GLU A 76 -10.90 15.60 -16.17
C GLU A 76 -11.57 15.10 -14.88
N LEU A 77 -11.38 15.83 -13.78
CA LEU A 77 -11.96 15.49 -12.47
C LEU A 77 -13.39 16.02 -12.28
N GLY A 78 -13.91 16.81 -13.22
CA GLY A 78 -15.25 17.42 -13.13
C GLY A 78 -15.37 18.48 -12.02
N LEU A 79 -14.28 19.21 -11.76
CA LEU A 79 -14.16 20.26 -10.74
C LEU A 79 -14.35 21.67 -11.32
#